data_AF-A0A8T2E0Q1-F1
#
_entry.id   AF-A0A8T2E0Q1-F1
#
_cell.length_a   1.000
_cell.length_b   1.000
_cell.length_c   1.000
_cell.angle_alpha   90.00
_cell.angle_beta   90.00
_cell.angle_gamma   90.00
#
_symmetry.space_group_name_H-M   'P 1'
#
loop_
_entity.id
_entity.type
_entity.pdbx_description
1 polymer ?
#
loop_
_entity_poly.entity_id
_entity_poly.type
_entity_poly.pdbx_seq_one_letter_code
_entity_poly.pdbx_strand_id
1 'polypeptide(L)'
;MYLKRPIWSDGASATPENPSESETGEESDAASMVVEELVTSLNTQRLYRELTLSLRTGLRDACAEFSFLRIRGLRSLLKTLRTVADSDSIIRLFSHTQTISDLQLVPVLFQHSLKEAEDDKVTSLDHIFSVEPMKITSPSTDAEVAVALRVLEGCCLLHPQSTVLAHKHGAVRVMMNVLSTRGVLEQGACLDALISVLLDSSANQVDFGACNGIEEVAMLMRDKQADENLRLRCGEFLLLLVGHVNGKDRSPIASVNEDIRRLLGEKSASLIWAASQFGSTGDPEQRITALHIQAGRVLESLDLY
;
A
#
# COMPACT_ATOMS: atom_id res chain seq x y z
N MET A 1 8.13 -14.93 -41.66
CA MET A 1 9.38 -14.13 -41.65
C MET A 1 10.37 -14.83 -40.73
N TYR A 2 11.42 -15.43 -41.29
CA TYR A 2 12.51 -16.02 -40.51
C TYR A 2 13.44 -14.90 -40.04
N LEU A 3 13.36 -14.54 -38.77
CA LEU A 3 14.33 -13.62 -38.17
C LEU A 3 15.68 -14.36 -38.07
N LYS A 4 16.71 -13.80 -38.72
CA LYS A 4 18.09 -14.27 -38.59
C LYS A 4 18.50 -14.27 -37.11
N ARG A 5 19.29 -15.28 -36.70
CA ARG A 5 19.85 -15.35 -35.35
C ARG A 5 20.71 -14.11 -35.05
N PRO A 6 20.65 -13.55 -33.83
CA PRO A 6 21.48 -12.43 -33.43
C PRO A 6 22.97 -12.84 -33.35
N ILE A 7 23.84 -11.89 -33.70
CA ILE A 7 25.30 -12.03 -33.91
C ILE A 7 26.06 -12.51 -32.65
N TRP A 8 25.45 -12.49 -31.47
CA TRP A 8 26.10 -12.86 -30.20
C TRP A 8 25.86 -14.29 -29.75
N SER A 9 25.26 -15.13 -30.60
CA SER A 9 24.95 -16.53 -30.24
C SER A 9 26.15 -17.48 -30.28
N ASP A 10 27.28 -17.09 -30.87
CA ASP A 10 28.48 -17.94 -31.05
C ASP A 10 29.68 -17.53 -30.17
N GLY A 11 29.44 -16.99 -28.97
CA GLY A 11 30.49 -16.39 -28.15
C GLY A 11 30.78 -17.03 -26.78
N ALA A 12 30.30 -18.24 -26.48
CA ALA A 12 30.42 -18.80 -25.11
C ALA A 12 30.92 -20.25 -24.98
N SER A 13 31.44 -20.88 -26.04
CA SER A 13 32.03 -22.22 -25.91
C SER A 13 33.18 -22.45 -26.91
N ALA A 14 34.32 -21.83 -26.65
CA ALA A 14 35.59 -22.27 -27.20
C ALA A 14 36.64 -22.22 -26.08
N THR A 15 36.94 -23.39 -25.52
CA THR A 15 38.12 -23.64 -24.68
C THR A 15 39.41 -23.36 -25.46
N PRO A 16 40.32 -22.48 -25.00
CA PRO A 16 41.66 -22.39 -25.56
C PRO A 16 42.63 -23.29 -24.78
N GLU A 17 43.20 -24.28 -25.46
CA GLU A 17 44.36 -25.01 -24.99
C GLU A 17 45.64 -24.16 -25.20
N ASN A 18 46.10 -23.55 -24.10
CA ASN A 18 47.51 -23.42 -23.67
C ASN A 18 48.55 -22.56 -24.46
N PRO A 19 49.65 -22.13 -23.81
CA PRO A 19 49.87 -20.71 -23.52
C PRO A 19 51.17 -20.18 -24.11
N SER A 20 51.28 -18.86 -24.33
CA SER A 20 52.54 -18.10 -24.26
C SER A 20 52.28 -16.60 -24.38
N GLU A 21 53.02 -15.86 -23.55
CA GLU A 21 53.37 -14.44 -23.64
C GLU A 21 52.37 -13.41 -23.07
N SER A 22 52.89 -12.79 -22.01
CA SER A 22 52.44 -11.71 -21.16
C SER A 22 52.10 -10.40 -21.89
N GLU A 23 51.26 -9.61 -21.20
CA GLU A 23 51.01 -8.16 -21.35
C GLU A 23 49.76 -7.68 -22.12
N THR A 24 48.55 -8.19 -21.83
CA THR A 24 47.26 -7.47 -22.11
C THR A 24 46.09 -7.96 -21.23
N GLY A 25 46.33 -8.29 -19.95
CA GLY A 25 45.29 -8.86 -19.07
C GLY A 25 44.27 -7.85 -18.54
N GLU A 26 44.61 -6.56 -18.48
CA GLU A 26 43.80 -5.53 -17.82
C GLU A 26 42.79 -4.85 -18.77
N GLU A 27 43.12 -4.69 -20.05
CA GLU A 27 42.24 -4.04 -21.04
C GLU A 27 41.03 -4.92 -21.43
N SER A 28 41.19 -6.24 -21.46
CA SER A 28 40.08 -7.17 -21.76
C SER A 28 39.05 -7.21 -20.63
N ASP A 29 39.49 -7.10 -19.38
CA ASP A 29 38.61 -7.13 -18.21
C ASP A 29 37.88 -5.78 -18.07
N ALA A 30 38.60 -4.67 -18.31
CA ALA A 30 38.02 -3.33 -18.35
C ALA A 30 36.96 -3.18 -19.46
N ALA A 31 37.21 -3.71 -20.66
CA ALA A 31 36.23 -3.68 -21.75
C ALA A 31 34.97 -4.51 -21.44
N SER A 32 35.13 -5.66 -20.77
CA SER A 32 34.02 -6.51 -20.32
C SER A 32 33.17 -5.79 -19.27
N MET A 33 33.80 -5.16 -18.28
CA MET A 33 33.11 -4.38 -17.25
C MET A 33 32.32 -3.19 -17.83
N VAL A 34 32.87 -2.48 -18.81
CA VAL A 34 32.18 -1.36 -19.48
C VAL A 34 30.94 -1.85 -20.24
N VAL A 35 31.01 -3.01 -20.89
CA VAL A 35 29.85 -3.61 -21.57
C VAL A 35 28.78 -4.02 -20.56
N GLU A 36 29.16 -4.60 -19.42
CA GLU A 36 28.23 -4.98 -18.36
C GLU A 36 27.53 -3.76 -17.74
N GLU A 37 28.27 -2.68 -17.48
CA GLU A 37 27.71 -1.41 -17.01
C GLU A 37 26.73 -0.80 -18.02
N LEU A 38 27.06 -0.86 -19.32
CA LEU A 38 26.15 -0.41 -20.36
C LEU A 38 24.87 -1.25 -20.40
N VAL A 39 24.98 -2.57 -20.31
CA VAL A 39 23.83 -3.49 -20.31
C VAL A 39 22.93 -3.25 -19.10
N THR A 40 23.51 -3.07 -17.91
CA THR A 40 22.74 -2.76 -16.68
C THR A 40 22.06 -1.40 -16.77
N SER A 41 22.73 -0.39 -17.32
CA SER A 41 22.17 0.94 -17.57
C SER A 41 20.98 0.88 -18.55
N LEU A 42 21.14 0.18 -19.69
CA LEU A 42 20.07 0.01 -20.68
C LEU A 42 18.88 -0.76 -20.10
N ASN A 43 19.11 -1.81 -19.31
CA ASN A 43 18.06 -2.54 -18.63
C ASN A 43 17.31 -1.64 -17.63
N THR A 44 18.04 -0.83 -16.86
CA THR A 44 17.45 0.13 -15.92
C THR A 44 16.57 1.15 -16.65
N GLN A 45 17.03 1.70 -17.78
CA GLN A 45 16.23 2.60 -18.60
C GLN A 45 14.99 1.93 -19.19
N ARG A 46 15.10 0.67 -19.62
CA ARG A 46 13.96 -0.12 -20.12
C ARG A 46 12.91 -0.28 -19.03
N LEU A 47 13.32 -0.77 -17.85
CA LEU A 47 12.43 -0.96 -16.70
C LEU A 47 11.76 0.35 -16.27
N TYR A 48 12.51 1.47 -16.27
CA TYR A 48 11.96 2.78 -15.97
C TYR A 48 10.86 3.20 -16.96
N ARG A 49 11.07 2.99 -18.27
CA ARG A 49 10.07 3.29 -19.30
C ARG A 49 8.83 2.41 -19.18
N GLU A 50 9.02 1.11 -18.93
CA GLU A 50 7.94 0.14 -18.72
C GLU A 50 7.10 0.53 -17.49
N LEU A 51 7.74 0.81 -16.36
CA LEU A 51 7.07 1.26 -15.14
C LEU A 51 6.30 2.55 -15.37
N THR A 52 6.93 3.55 -15.98
CA THR A 52 6.30 4.84 -16.30
C THR A 52 5.07 4.64 -17.19
N LEU A 53 5.17 3.80 -18.22
CA LEU A 53 4.07 3.51 -19.13
C LEU A 53 2.90 2.81 -18.41
N SER A 54 3.20 1.81 -17.56
CA SER A 54 2.20 1.13 -16.75
C SER A 54 1.49 2.08 -15.80
N LEU A 55 2.23 2.95 -15.10
CA LEU A 55 1.67 3.96 -14.21
C LEU A 55 0.77 4.95 -14.97
N ARG A 56 1.24 5.54 -16.08
CA ARG A 56 0.42 6.45 -16.90
C ARG A 56 -0.86 5.82 -17.40
N THR A 57 -0.78 4.57 -17.85
CA THR A 57 -1.95 3.85 -18.37
C THR A 57 -2.96 3.58 -17.26
N GLY A 58 -2.50 3.11 -16.10
CA GLY A 58 -3.35 2.87 -14.94
C GLY A 58 -3.96 4.15 -14.38
N LEU A 59 -3.17 5.22 -14.26
CA LEU A 59 -3.61 6.53 -13.77
C LEU A 59 -4.66 7.17 -14.67
N ARG A 60 -4.46 7.14 -15.99
CA ARG A 60 -5.45 7.64 -16.95
C ARG A 60 -6.82 7.00 -16.74
N ASP A 61 -6.82 5.69 -16.51
CA ASP A 61 -8.06 4.94 -16.29
C ASP A 61 -8.62 5.18 -14.87
N ALA A 62 -7.76 5.34 -13.86
CA ALA A 62 -8.13 5.69 -12.48
C ALA A 62 -8.72 7.10 -12.34
N CYS A 63 -8.39 8.02 -13.24
CA CYS A 63 -8.95 9.37 -13.33
C CYS A 63 -10.27 9.46 -14.11
N ALA A 64 -10.81 8.34 -14.60
CA ALA A 64 -12.00 8.37 -15.44
C ALA A 64 -13.28 8.76 -14.66
N GLU A 65 -14.24 9.34 -15.37
CA GLU A 65 -15.55 9.76 -14.82
C GLU A 65 -16.41 8.55 -14.38
N PHE A 66 -16.16 7.38 -14.96
CA PHE A 66 -16.92 6.15 -14.72
C PHE A 66 -16.19 5.17 -13.80
N SER A 67 -16.87 4.72 -12.74
CA SER A 67 -16.34 3.79 -11.73
C SER A 67 -15.74 2.51 -12.35
N PHE A 68 -16.36 1.93 -13.38
CA PHE A 68 -15.83 0.71 -14.00
C PHE A 68 -14.44 0.91 -14.66
N LEU A 69 -14.17 2.09 -15.23
CA LEU A 69 -12.86 2.44 -15.77
C LEU A 69 -11.88 2.70 -14.63
N ARG A 70 -12.30 3.38 -13.57
CA ARG A 70 -11.47 3.63 -12.40
C ARG A 70 -11.01 2.33 -11.74
N ILE A 71 -11.93 1.41 -11.48
CA ILE A 71 -11.62 0.07 -10.96
C ILE A 71 -10.61 -0.65 -11.87
N ARG A 72 -10.78 -0.59 -13.19
CA ARG A 72 -9.84 -1.20 -14.15
C ARG A 72 -8.45 -0.58 -14.01
N GLY A 73 -8.37 0.75 -13.92
CA GLY A 73 -7.13 1.48 -13.67
C GLY A 73 -6.47 1.09 -12.36
N LEU A 74 -7.21 1.12 -11.26
CA LEU A 74 -6.74 0.76 -9.92
C LEU A 74 -6.23 -0.68 -9.84
N ARG A 75 -6.93 -1.64 -10.47
CA ARG A 75 -6.45 -3.04 -10.55
C ARG A 75 -5.15 -3.17 -11.33
N SER A 76 -5.00 -2.40 -12.41
CA SER A 76 -3.75 -2.33 -13.16
C SER A 76 -2.62 -1.76 -12.31
N LEU A 77 -2.88 -0.67 -11.58
CA LEU A 77 -1.92 -0.05 -10.66
C LEU A 77 -1.51 -1.01 -9.53
N LEU A 78 -2.48 -1.71 -8.92
CA LEU A 78 -2.20 -2.70 -7.88
C LEU A 78 -1.32 -3.85 -8.41
N LYS A 79 -1.56 -4.29 -9.65
CA LYS A 79 -0.70 -5.28 -10.30
C LYS A 79 0.73 -4.75 -10.49
N THR A 80 0.86 -3.49 -10.91
CA THR A 80 2.18 -2.84 -11.04
C THR A 80 2.88 -2.74 -9.69
N LEU A 81 2.20 -2.33 -8.62
CA LEU A 81 2.81 -2.23 -7.28
C LEU A 81 3.32 -3.60 -6.78
N ARG A 82 2.61 -4.69 -7.06
CA ARG A 82 3.10 -6.05 -6.76
C ARG A 82 4.41 -6.35 -7.47
N THR A 83 4.50 -6.06 -8.77
CA THR A 83 5.75 -6.25 -9.53
C THR A 83 6.88 -5.32 -9.07
N VAL A 84 6.56 -4.15 -8.53
CA VAL A 84 7.54 -3.23 -7.96
C VAL A 84 8.10 -3.79 -6.64
N ALA A 85 7.24 -4.39 -5.81
CA ALA A 85 7.62 -4.96 -4.52
C ALA A 85 8.60 -6.14 -4.63
N ASP A 86 8.69 -6.79 -5.79
CA ASP A 86 9.56 -7.96 -6.01
C ASP A 86 11.06 -7.61 -6.11
N SER A 87 11.43 -6.32 -6.24
CA SER A 87 12.83 -5.92 -6.45
C SER A 87 13.16 -4.51 -5.96
N ASP A 88 14.18 -4.40 -5.10
CA ASP A 88 14.70 -3.12 -4.57
C ASP A 88 15.11 -2.14 -5.67
N SER A 89 15.61 -2.63 -6.82
CA SER A 89 15.96 -1.75 -7.93
C SER A 89 14.73 -1.10 -8.54
N ILE A 90 13.62 -1.83 -8.63
CA ILE A 90 12.34 -1.31 -9.14
C ILE A 90 11.68 -0.39 -8.11
N ILE A 91 11.78 -0.69 -6.81
CA ILE A 91 11.32 0.21 -5.72
C ILE A 91 11.99 1.59 -5.83
N ARG A 92 13.30 1.64 -6.11
CA ARG A 92 14.01 2.91 -6.32
C ARG A 92 13.51 3.66 -7.55
N LEU A 93 13.25 2.95 -8.66
CA LEU A 93 12.67 3.56 -9.85
C LEU A 93 11.25 4.09 -9.60
N PHE A 94 10.43 3.33 -8.86
CA PHE A 94 9.10 3.76 -8.45
C PHE A 94 9.15 5.00 -7.56
N SER A 95 10.05 5.02 -6.57
CA SER A 95 10.26 6.21 -5.73
C SER A 95 10.59 7.44 -6.57
N HIS A 96 11.42 7.28 -7.61
CA HIS A 96 11.70 8.38 -8.55
C HIS A 96 10.45 8.80 -9.33
N THR A 97 9.63 7.87 -9.84
CA THR A 97 8.39 8.25 -10.55
C THR A 97 7.41 8.99 -9.65
N GLN A 98 7.35 8.67 -8.35
CA GLN A 98 6.48 9.37 -7.39
C GLN A 98 6.92 10.82 -7.07
N THR A 99 8.08 11.27 -7.56
CA THR A 99 8.47 12.69 -7.51
C THR A 99 7.86 13.52 -8.66
N ILE A 100 7.33 12.85 -9.69
CA ILE A 100 6.76 13.48 -10.88
C ILE A 100 5.24 13.58 -10.67
N SER A 101 4.71 14.80 -10.60
CA SER A 101 3.29 15.07 -10.28
C SER A 101 2.31 14.23 -11.09
N ASP A 102 2.52 14.09 -12.40
CA ASP A 102 1.64 13.34 -13.31
C ASP A 102 1.65 11.81 -13.08
N LEU A 103 2.58 11.31 -12.26
CA LEU A 103 2.75 9.89 -11.96
C LEU A 103 2.45 9.56 -10.49
N GLN A 104 2.07 10.56 -9.69
CA GLN A 104 1.76 10.36 -8.28
C GLN A 104 0.44 9.61 -8.13
N LEU A 105 0.48 8.51 -7.37
CA LEU A 105 -0.71 7.68 -7.15
C LEU A 105 -1.63 8.27 -6.07
N VAL A 106 -1.05 8.71 -4.95
CA VAL A 106 -1.83 9.15 -3.77
C VAL A 106 -2.85 10.25 -4.08
N PRO A 107 -2.49 11.38 -4.74
CA PRO A 107 -3.46 12.43 -5.04
C PRO A 107 -4.64 11.93 -5.88
N VAL A 108 -4.38 11.04 -6.85
CA VAL A 108 -5.41 10.48 -7.73
C VAL A 108 -6.39 9.62 -6.96
N LEU A 109 -5.93 8.83 -5.99
CA LEU A 109 -6.81 8.01 -5.14
C LEU A 109 -7.81 8.90 -4.38
N PHE A 110 -7.33 9.97 -3.74
CA PHE A 110 -8.17 10.87 -2.95
C PHE A 110 -9.09 11.75 -3.81
N GLN A 111 -8.68 12.09 -5.03
CA GLN A 111 -9.49 12.91 -5.93
C GLN A 111 -10.62 12.11 -6.61
N HIS A 112 -10.39 10.84 -6.94
CA HIS A 112 -11.29 10.09 -7.82
C HIS A 112 -11.98 8.89 -7.19
N SER A 113 -11.39 8.29 -6.14
CA SER A 113 -11.89 7.02 -5.58
C SER A 113 -12.16 7.03 -4.08
N LEU A 114 -11.50 7.90 -3.33
CA LEU A 114 -11.68 8.08 -1.89
C LEU A 114 -12.29 9.45 -1.54
N LYS A 115 -12.81 10.16 -2.54
CA LYS A 115 -13.48 11.46 -2.36
C LYS A 115 -14.76 11.26 -1.54
N GLU A 116 -14.94 12.04 -0.48
CA GLU A 116 -16.19 12.04 0.28
C GLU A 116 -17.32 12.62 -0.56
N ALA A 117 -18.50 11.99 -0.53
CA ALA A 117 -19.66 12.37 -1.36
C ALA A 117 -20.26 13.75 -1.01
N GLU A 118 -19.78 14.41 0.05
CA GLU A 118 -20.30 15.71 0.49
C GLU A 118 -19.98 16.87 -0.45
N ASP A 119 -18.94 16.74 -1.29
CA ASP A 119 -18.49 17.79 -2.21
C ASP A 119 -19.41 17.99 -3.43
N ASP A 120 -20.35 17.07 -3.68
CA ASP A 120 -21.28 17.14 -4.82
C ASP A 120 -22.71 17.54 -4.37
N LYS A 121 -22.83 18.35 -3.29
CA LYS A 121 -24.11 19.00 -2.96
C LYS A 121 -24.48 19.95 -4.08
N VAL A 122 -25.43 19.53 -4.93
CA VAL A 122 -26.05 20.37 -5.96
C VAL A 122 -26.67 21.60 -5.28
N THR A 123 -25.97 22.73 -5.31
CA THR A 123 -26.56 24.03 -4.98
C THR A 123 -27.66 24.32 -5.99
N SER A 124 -28.84 24.70 -5.50
CA SER A 124 -30.06 24.94 -6.26
C SER A 124 -29.82 25.51 -7.66
N LEU A 125 -30.41 24.86 -8.68
CA LEU A 125 -30.29 25.20 -10.10
C LEU A 125 -31.11 26.45 -10.49
N ASP A 126 -31.29 27.42 -9.60
CA ASP A 126 -32.19 28.56 -9.84
C ASP A 126 -31.60 29.63 -10.81
N HIS A 127 -30.39 29.41 -11.36
CA HIS A 127 -29.72 30.32 -12.30
C HIS A 127 -29.18 29.58 -13.54
N ILE A 128 -30.11 29.14 -14.41
CA ILE A 128 -29.90 28.15 -15.49
C ILE A 128 -29.06 28.63 -16.70
N PHE A 129 -28.72 29.92 -16.84
CA PHE A 129 -28.21 30.44 -18.13
C PHE A 129 -26.73 30.86 -18.17
N SER A 130 -25.88 30.53 -17.18
CA SER A 130 -24.44 30.90 -17.24
C SER A 130 -23.48 29.92 -16.58
N VAL A 131 -23.91 28.71 -16.25
CA VAL A 131 -23.08 27.73 -15.51
C VAL A 131 -22.58 26.65 -16.47
N GLU A 132 -21.27 26.41 -16.46
CA GLU A 132 -20.66 25.29 -17.18
C GLU A 132 -21.31 23.96 -16.73
N PRO A 133 -21.57 23.01 -17.64
CA PRO A 133 -22.19 21.75 -17.29
C PRO A 133 -21.34 21.03 -16.25
N MET A 134 -21.94 20.74 -15.08
CA MET A 134 -21.29 19.99 -14.01
C MET A 134 -20.85 18.63 -14.56
N LYS A 135 -19.56 18.32 -14.45
CA LYS A 135 -19.05 16.98 -14.76
C LYS A 135 -19.66 16.01 -13.76
N ILE A 136 -20.56 15.15 -14.24
CA ILE A 136 -21.17 14.12 -13.41
C ILE A 136 -20.17 12.98 -13.30
N THR A 137 -19.36 13.00 -12.24
CA THR A 137 -18.56 11.85 -11.83
C THR A 137 -19.48 10.82 -11.19
N SER A 138 -19.44 9.57 -11.66
CA SER A 138 -20.14 8.49 -10.96
C SER A 138 -19.54 8.30 -9.56
N PRO A 139 -20.37 8.08 -8.52
CA PRO A 139 -19.87 7.84 -7.17
C PRO A 139 -19.02 6.56 -7.12
N SER A 140 -18.06 6.52 -6.21
CA SER A 140 -17.20 5.35 -6.03
C SER A 140 -17.99 4.18 -5.44
N THR A 141 -17.87 3.04 -6.11
CA THR A 141 -18.45 1.78 -5.63
C THR A 141 -17.58 1.15 -4.56
N ASP A 142 -18.17 0.25 -3.77
CA ASP A 142 -17.50 -0.49 -2.69
C ASP A 142 -16.24 -1.23 -3.19
N ALA A 143 -16.32 -1.87 -4.35
CA ALA A 143 -15.19 -2.54 -4.98
C ALA A 143 -14.10 -1.57 -5.44
N GLU A 144 -14.46 -0.35 -5.85
CA GLU A 144 -13.50 0.69 -6.21
C GLU A 144 -12.73 1.18 -4.98
N VAL A 145 -13.46 1.50 -3.91
CA VAL A 145 -12.89 1.95 -2.64
C VAL A 145 -11.94 0.90 -2.07
N ALA A 146 -12.35 -0.37 -2.03
CA ALA A 146 -11.50 -1.46 -1.54
C ALA A 146 -10.19 -1.62 -2.33
N VAL A 147 -10.24 -1.49 -3.67
CA VAL A 147 -9.01 -1.56 -4.49
C VAL A 147 -8.17 -0.31 -4.31
N ALA A 148 -8.77 0.88 -4.21
CA ALA A 148 -8.07 2.13 -3.97
C ALA A 148 -7.30 2.11 -2.64
N LEU A 149 -7.91 1.57 -1.58
CA LEU A 149 -7.25 1.39 -0.28
C LEU A 149 -6.04 0.45 -0.37
N ARG A 150 -6.14 -0.65 -1.12
CA ARG A 150 -4.97 -1.53 -1.36
C ARG A 150 -3.88 -0.89 -2.21
N VAL A 151 -4.24 -0.01 -3.14
CA VAL A 151 -3.24 0.79 -3.89
C VAL A 151 -2.56 1.77 -2.94
N LEU A 152 -3.32 2.44 -2.06
CA LEU A 152 -2.78 3.35 -1.04
C LEU A 152 -1.83 2.62 -0.09
N GLU A 153 -2.22 1.43 0.35
CA GLU A 153 -1.40 0.55 1.19
C GLU A 153 -0.03 0.28 0.54
N GLY A 154 -0.05 -0.24 -0.70
CA GLY A 154 1.18 -0.50 -1.45
C GLY A 154 2.03 0.77 -1.67
N CYS A 155 1.40 1.93 -1.91
CA CYS A 155 2.14 3.18 -2.07
C CYS A 155 2.89 3.60 -0.80
N CYS A 156 2.26 3.44 0.37
CA CYS A 156 2.84 3.83 1.66
C CYS A 156 3.94 2.86 2.10
N LEU A 157 3.78 1.56 1.81
CA LEU A 157 4.81 0.56 2.09
C LEU A 157 6.05 0.68 1.19
N LEU A 158 5.87 1.06 -0.09
CA LEU A 158 6.97 1.12 -1.05
C LEU A 158 7.67 2.48 -1.11
N HIS A 159 7.03 3.56 -0.63
CA HIS A 159 7.57 4.91 -0.76
C HIS A 159 7.13 5.80 0.43
N PRO A 160 8.03 6.11 1.39
CA PRO A 160 7.67 6.84 2.62
C PRO A 160 7.02 8.22 2.40
N GLN A 161 7.39 8.93 1.33
CA GLN A 161 6.79 10.24 1.03
C GLN A 161 5.34 10.12 0.58
N SER A 162 4.89 8.94 0.13
CA SER A 162 3.47 8.65 -0.10
C SER A 162 2.65 8.80 1.18
N THR A 163 3.19 8.39 2.33
CA THR A 163 2.54 8.52 3.64
C THR A 163 2.37 9.99 4.04
N VAL A 164 3.37 10.82 3.70
CA VAL A 164 3.31 12.28 3.91
C VAL A 164 2.26 12.92 3.00
N LEU A 165 2.16 12.49 1.75
CA LEU A 165 1.10 12.94 0.84
C LEU A 165 -0.29 12.50 1.33
N ALA A 166 -0.42 11.26 1.81
CA ALA A 166 -1.67 10.73 2.35
C ALA A 166 -2.16 11.60 3.53
N HIS A 167 -1.26 11.97 4.45
CA HIS A 167 -1.56 12.91 5.53
C HIS A 167 -2.11 14.25 5.01
N LYS A 168 -1.48 14.84 3.97
CA LYS A 168 -1.96 16.11 3.37
C LYS A 168 -3.36 16.02 2.78
N HIS A 169 -3.79 14.82 2.38
CA HIS A 169 -5.14 14.56 1.89
C HIS A 169 -6.11 14.11 3.00
N GLY A 170 -5.72 14.19 4.27
CA GLY A 170 -6.57 13.81 5.39
C GLY A 170 -6.88 12.30 5.43
N ALA A 171 -5.93 11.47 5.00
CA ALA A 171 -6.12 10.02 4.82
C ALA A 171 -6.80 9.36 6.01
N VAL A 172 -6.33 9.65 7.23
CA VAL A 172 -6.87 9.03 8.44
C VAL A 172 -8.36 9.33 8.60
N ARG A 173 -8.78 10.60 8.45
CA ARG A 173 -10.20 10.97 8.55
C ARG A 173 -11.06 10.24 7.51
N VAL A 174 -10.60 10.20 6.25
CA VAL A 174 -11.30 9.49 5.16
C VAL A 174 -11.42 8.00 5.47
N MET A 175 -10.36 7.39 5.98
CA MET A 175 -10.32 5.97 6.33
C MET A 175 -11.20 5.65 7.54
N MET A 176 -11.24 6.52 8.55
CA MET A 176 -12.18 6.39 9.66
C MET A 176 -13.63 6.46 9.18
N ASN A 177 -13.95 7.37 8.25
CA ASN A 177 -15.28 7.44 7.64
C ASN A 177 -15.62 6.15 6.87
N VAL A 178 -14.68 5.59 6.10
CA VAL A 178 -14.86 4.28 5.44
C VAL A 178 -15.11 3.18 6.48
N LEU A 179 -14.35 3.16 7.56
CA LEU A 179 -14.47 2.16 8.62
C LEU A 179 -15.86 2.19 9.28
N SER A 180 -16.42 3.38 9.49
CA SER A 180 -17.73 3.57 10.13
C SER A 180 -18.93 3.41 9.20
N THR A 181 -18.78 3.66 7.89
CA THR A 181 -19.94 3.81 6.98
C THR A 181 -20.04 2.78 5.85
N ARG A 182 -18.95 2.07 5.53
CA ARG A 182 -18.87 1.17 4.36
C ARG A 182 -19.01 -0.30 4.73
N GLY A 183 -19.06 -1.15 3.70
CA GLY A 183 -19.22 -2.59 3.85
C GLY A 183 -17.96 -3.31 4.32
N VAL A 184 -18.14 -4.59 4.66
CA VAL A 184 -17.09 -5.48 5.19
C VAL A 184 -15.83 -5.53 4.30
N LEU A 185 -15.99 -5.45 2.98
CA LEU A 185 -14.87 -5.52 2.04
C LEU A 185 -13.97 -4.29 2.16
N GLU A 186 -14.57 -3.11 2.24
CA GLU A 186 -13.88 -1.83 2.36
C GLU A 186 -13.33 -1.63 3.76
N GLN A 187 -14.07 -2.02 4.79
CA GLN A 187 -13.60 -1.99 6.18
C GLN A 187 -12.34 -2.85 6.34
N GLY A 188 -12.34 -4.08 5.81
CA GLY A 188 -11.15 -4.94 5.82
C GLY A 188 -9.96 -4.32 5.10
N ALA A 189 -10.15 -3.82 3.87
CA ALA A 189 -9.09 -3.13 3.13
C ALA A 189 -8.62 -1.82 3.80
N CYS A 190 -9.51 -1.16 4.54
CA CYS A 190 -9.22 0.06 5.29
C CYS A 190 -8.29 -0.22 6.47
N LEU A 191 -8.53 -1.31 7.22
CA LEU A 191 -7.66 -1.72 8.33
C LEU A 191 -6.23 -2.01 7.85
N ASP A 192 -6.07 -2.76 6.76
CA ASP A 192 -4.75 -3.05 6.16
C ASP A 192 -4.03 -1.74 5.75
N ALA A 193 -4.75 -0.87 5.04
CA ALA A 193 -4.20 0.42 4.61
C ALA A 193 -3.87 1.34 5.78
N LEU A 194 -4.66 1.35 6.87
CA LEU A 194 -4.43 2.19 8.04
C LEU A 194 -3.08 1.85 8.68
N ILE A 195 -2.72 0.57 8.79
CA ILE A 195 -1.40 0.15 9.30
C ILE A 195 -0.28 0.81 8.48
N SER A 196 -0.36 0.74 7.15
CA SER A 196 0.68 1.33 6.29
C SER A 196 0.78 2.86 6.36
N VAL A 197 -0.35 3.54 6.56
CA VAL A 197 -0.43 5.01 6.66
C VAL A 197 0.07 5.49 8.03
N LEU A 198 -0.14 4.70 9.07
CA LEU A 198 0.32 5.00 10.42
C LEU A 198 1.78 4.62 10.64
N LEU A 199 2.28 3.62 9.91
CA LEU A 199 3.67 3.17 10.01
C LEU A 199 4.62 4.34 9.76
N ASP A 200 5.49 4.61 10.73
CA ASP A 200 6.50 5.66 10.70
C ASP A 200 5.98 7.10 10.45
N SER A 201 4.69 7.35 10.67
CA SER A 201 4.06 8.67 10.49
C SER A 201 3.44 9.19 11.78
N SER A 202 4.20 10.00 12.53
CA SER A 202 3.71 10.64 13.75
C SER A 202 2.48 11.53 13.51
N ALA A 203 2.41 12.22 12.36
CA ALA A 203 1.30 13.08 12.01
C ALA A 203 -0.01 12.28 11.83
N ASN A 204 0.03 11.20 11.04
CA ASN A 204 -1.14 10.32 10.89
C ASN A 204 -1.51 9.64 12.22
N GLN A 205 -0.53 9.30 13.05
CA GLN A 205 -0.78 8.71 14.37
C GLN A 205 -1.52 9.67 15.31
N VAL A 206 -1.19 10.97 15.29
CA VAL A 206 -1.93 12.01 16.02
C VAL A 206 -3.37 12.12 15.50
N ASP A 207 -3.55 12.17 14.17
CA ASP A 207 -4.89 12.24 13.58
C ASP A 207 -5.74 11.01 13.93
N PHE A 208 -5.13 9.83 14.00
CA PHE A 208 -5.83 8.59 14.36
C PHE A 208 -6.30 8.59 15.81
N GLY A 209 -5.47 9.12 16.71
CA GLY A 209 -5.88 9.39 18.08
C GLY A 209 -7.02 10.41 18.17
N ALA A 210 -6.94 11.50 17.40
CA ALA A 210 -7.97 12.55 17.38
C ALA A 210 -9.32 12.06 16.82
N CYS A 211 -9.31 11.04 15.97
CA CYS A 211 -10.51 10.38 15.46
C CYS A 211 -11.00 9.22 16.34
N ASN A 212 -10.45 9.03 17.55
CA ASN A 212 -10.77 7.89 18.44
C ASN A 212 -10.63 6.53 17.74
N GLY A 213 -9.61 6.36 16.89
CA GLY A 213 -9.51 5.20 16.01
C GLY A 213 -9.48 3.84 16.73
N ILE A 214 -8.91 3.78 17.94
CA ILE A 214 -8.93 2.57 18.78
C ILE A 214 -10.36 2.22 19.22
N GLU A 215 -11.16 3.23 19.58
CA GLU A 215 -12.53 3.03 20.01
C GLU A 215 -13.38 2.46 18.87
N GLU A 216 -13.24 3.01 17.66
CA GLU A 216 -13.96 2.54 16.48
C GLU A 216 -13.63 1.06 16.15
N VAL A 217 -12.34 0.72 16.16
CA VAL A 217 -11.89 -0.67 15.91
C VAL A 217 -12.37 -1.61 17.02
N ALA A 218 -12.32 -1.18 18.28
CA ALA A 218 -12.81 -1.97 19.40
C ALA A 218 -14.32 -2.20 19.34
N MET A 219 -15.10 -1.19 18.92
CA MET A 219 -16.55 -1.32 18.71
C MET A 219 -16.85 -2.37 17.63
N LEU A 220 -16.18 -2.32 16.47
CA LEU A 220 -16.34 -3.31 15.41
C LEU A 220 -15.95 -4.72 15.86
N MET A 221 -14.86 -4.87 16.59
CA MET A 221 -14.41 -6.17 17.09
C MET A 221 -15.38 -6.79 18.10
N ARG A 222 -16.06 -5.96 18.90
CA ARG A 222 -17.02 -6.39 19.93
C ARG A 222 -18.43 -6.64 19.40
N ASP A 223 -18.75 -6.15 18.23
CA ASP A 223 -20.06 -6.36 17.64
C ASP A 223 -20.25 -7.84 17.26
N LYS A 224 -20.99 -8.58 18.09
CA LYS A 224 -21.29 -10.00 17.87
C LYS A 224 -22.16 -10.26 16.63
N GLN A 225 -22.76 -9.22 16.04
CA GLN A 225 -23.53 -9.31 14.80
C GLN A 225 -22.70 -8.97 13.55
N ALA A 226 -21.48 -8.44 13.73
CA ALA A 226 -20.58 -8.16 12.62
C ALA A 226 -20.01 -9.47 12.03
N ASP A 227 -19.55 -9.38 10.78
CA ASP A 227 -18.88 -10.47 10.09
C ASP A 227 -17.66 -10.96 10.90
N GLU A 228 -17.58 -12.27 11.14
CA GLU A 228 -16.54 -12.86 11.99
C GLU A 228 -15.13 -12.59 11.44
N ASN A 229 -14.97 -12.62 10.11
CA ASN A 229 -13.69 -12.33 9.48
C ASN A 229 -13.34 -10.84 9.60
N LEU A 230 -14.30 -9.92 9.60
CA LEU A 230 -14.05 -8.51 9.93
C LEU A 230 -13.59 -8.33 11.38
N ARG A 231 -14.26 -8.98 12.34
CA ARG A 231 -13.87 -8.92 13.77
C ARG A 231 -12.46 -9.46 13.96
N LEU A 232 -12.11 -10.52 13.24
CA LEU A 232 -10.78 -11.10 13.23
C LEU A 232 -9.73 -10.14 12.64
N ARG A 233 -10.05 -9.45 11.54
CA ARG A 233 -9.20 -8.39 10.95
C ARG A 233 -8.96 -7.24 11.91
N CYS A 234 -9.94 -6.86 12.73
CA CYS A 234 -9.74 -5.87 13.81
C CYS A 234 -8.69 -6.35 14.82
N GLY A 235 -8.70 -7.64 15.18
CA GLY A 235 -7.67 -8.25 16.02
C GLY A 235 -6.28 -8.22 15.39
N GLU A 236 -6.17 -8.58 14.10
CA GLU A 236 -4.92 -8.49 13.34
C GLU A 236 -4.40 -7.04 13.29
N PHE A 237 -5.29 -6.07 13.06
CA PHE A 237 -4.97 -4.65 13.08
C PHE A 237 -4.40 -4.22 14.44
N LEU A 238 -5.05 -4.54 15.56
CA LEU A 238 -4.57 -4.14 16.89
C LEU A 238 -3.22 -4.77 17.23
N LEU A 239 -2.98 -6.02 16.83
CA LEU A 239 -1.69 -6.69 16.99
C LEU A 239 -0.58 -5.97 16.21
N LEU A 240 -0.84 -5.62 14.95
CA LEU A 240 0.12 -4.88 14.13
C LEU A 240 0.34 -3.46 14.64
N LEU A 241 -0.71 -2.78 15.06
CA LEU A 241 -0.65 -1.43 15.61
C LEU A 241 0.22 -1.40 16.87
N VAL A 242 0.00 -2.30 17.82
CA VAL A 242 0.80 -2.33 19.06
C VAL A 242 2.24 -2.75 18.78
N GLY A 243 2.46 -3.78 17.95
CA GLY A 243 3.80 -4.33 17.70
C GLY A 243 4.69 -3.49 16.80
N HIS A 244 4.12 -2.81 15.79
CA HIS A 244 4.91 -2.19 14.72
C HIS A 244 4.75 -0.67 14.66
N VAL A 245 3.59 -0.13 15.05
CA VAL A 245 3.31 1.31 15.02
C VAL A 245 3.60 1.95 16.37
N ASN A 246 3.15 1.34 17.46
CA ASN A 246 3.26 1.89 18.81
C ASN A 246 4.55 1.49 19.56
N GLY A 247 5.29 0.49 19.08
CA GLY A 247 6.47 -0.07 19.75
C GLY A 247 7.72 0.83 19.83
N LYS A 248 7.62 2.11 19.44
CA LYS A 248 8.73 3.07 19.49
C LYS A 248 8.54 4.01 20.69
N ASP A 249 9.60 4.23 21.48
CA ASP A 249 9.64 4.95 22.77
C ASP A 249 9.03 6.38 22.80
N ARG A 250 8.52 6.90 21.66
CA ARG A 250 7.89 8.22 21.51
C ARG A 250 6.69 8.22 20.55
N SER A 251 5.93 7.13 20.50
CA SER A 251 4.68 7.08 19.72
C SER A 251 3.65 8.09 20.27
N PRO A 252 3.06 8.97 19.43
CA PRO A 252 1.94 9.84 19.79
C PRO A 252 0.70 9.08 20.28
N ILE A 253 0.60 7.78 20.00
CA ILE A 253 -0.50 6.92 20.48
C ILE A 253 -0.08 6.10 21.71
N ALA A 254 0.70 6.68 22.62
CA ALA A 254 1.21 5.99 23.81
C ALA A 254 0.10 5.39 24.71
N SER A 255 -1.12 5.93 24.68
CA SER A 255 -2.26 5.43 25.45
C SER A 255 -2.92 4.17 24.87
N VAL A 256 -2.52 3.69 23.68
CA VAL A 256 -3.19 2.56 22.98
C VAL A 256 -3.37 1.35 23.87
N ASN A 257 -2.36 0.98 24.66
CA ASN A 257 -2.46 -0.19 25.54
C ASN A 257 -3.49 0.01 26.65
N GLU A 258 -3.60 1.23 27.20
CA GLU A 258 -4.60 1.57 28.22
C GLU A 258 -6.00 1.64 27.62
N ASP A 259 -6.13 2.20 26.41
CA ASP A 259 -7.39 2.27 25.68
C ASP A 259 -7.90 0.88 25.33
N ILE A 260 -7.04 0.00 24.81
CA ILE A 260 -7.36 -1.41 24.53
C ILE A 260 -7.80 -2.11 25.83
N ARG A 261 -7.06 -1.94 26.94
CA ARG A 261 -7.43 -2.51 28.24
C ARG A 261 -8.81 -2.04 28.70
N ARG A 262 -9.11 -0.75 28.55
CA ARG A 262 -10.42 -0.17 28.92
C ARG A 262 -11.55 -0.69 28.04
N LEU A 263 -11.32 -0.84 26.74
CA LEU A 263 -12.36 -1.14 25.75
C LEU A 263 -12.60 -2.63 25.54
N LEU A 264 -11.56 -3.45 25.60
CA LEU A 264 -11.55 -4.89 25.34
C LEU A 264 -11.31 -5.74 26.60
N GLY A 265 -10.85 -5.14 27.70
CA GLY A 265 -10.57 -5.81 28.97
C GLY A 265 -9.12 -6.28 29.12
N GLU A 266 -8.72 -6.58 30.36
CA GLU A 266 -7.34 -6.90 30.74
C GLU A 266 -6.79 -8.13 29.99
N LYS A 267 -7.62 -9.16 29.81
CA LYS A 267 -7.21 -10.42 29.19
C LYS A 267 -6.83 -10.22 27.72
N SER A 268 -7.69 -9.56 26.95
CA SER A 268 -7.45 -9.28 25.53
C SER A 268 -6.27 -8.32 25.35
N ALA A 269 -6.17 -7.28 26.19
CA ALA A 269 -5.03 -6.36 26.17
C ALA A 269 -3.70 -7.06 26.47
N SER A 270 -3.68 -7.96 27.46
CA SER A 270 -2.49 -8.75 27.81
C SER A 270 -2.06 -9.67 26.68
N LEU A 271 -3.02 -10.30 25.98
CA LEU A 271 -2.74 -11.15 24.81
C LEU A 271 -2.15 -10.33 23.65
N ILE A 272 -2.74 -9.18 23.33
CA ILE A 272 -2.24 -8.28 22.29
C ILE A 272 -0.82 -7.81 22.63
N TRP A 273 -0.61 -7.35 23.86
CA TRP A 273 0.71 -6.89 24.31
C TRP A 273 1.73 -8.01 24.24
N ALA A 274 1.44 -9.20 24.78
CA ALA A 274 2.37 -10.33 24.74
C ALA A 274 2.71 -10.74 23.31
N ALA A 275 1.71 -10.86 22.43
CA ALA A 275 1.90 -11.20 21.02
C ALA A 275 2.73 -10.14 20.27
N SER A 276 2.57 -8.86 20.62
CA SER A 276 3.32 -7.75 20.03
C SER A 276 4.82 -7.76 20.32
N GLN A 277 5.23 -8.37 21.45
CA GLN A 277 6.64 -8.47 21.85
C GLN A 277 7.40 -9.58 21.11
N PHE A 278 6.69 -10.54 20.52
CA PHE A 278 7.33 -11.62 19.77
C PHE A 278 7.69 -11.12 18.37
N GLY A 279 8.94 -10.65 18.23
CA GLY A 279 9.55 -10.39 16.93
C GLY A 279 9.51 -11.65 16.06
N SER A 280 8.90 -11.54 14.89
CA SER A 280 8.65 -12.71 14.05
C SER A 280 9.93 -13.15 13.32
N THR A 281 10.57 -14.22 13.80
CA THR A 281 11.76 -14.83 13.17
C THR A 281 11.40 -15.84 12.07
N GLY A 282 10.13 -15.89 11.64
CA GLY A 282 9.61 -16.83 10.64
C GLY A 282 9.53 -16.25 9.23
N ASP A 283 9.41 -17.14 8.25
CA ASP A 283 9.14 -16.83 6.83
C ASP A 283 7.79 -16.08 6.66
N PRO A 284 7.58 -15.19 5.68
CA PRO A 284 6.37 -14.35 5.57
C PRO A 284 5.04 -15.10 5.70
N GLU A 285 4.92 -16.30 5.13
CA GLU A 285 3.70 -17.11 5.25
C GLU A 285 3.42 -17.56 6.68
N GLN A 286 4.48 -17.92 7.42
CA GLN A 286 4.39 -18.28 8.83
C GLN A 286 4.01 -17.07 9.68
N ARG A 287 4.48 -15.87 9.31
CA ARG A 287 4.13 -14.62 10.02
C ARG A 287 2.66 -14.29 9.88
N ILE A 288 2.12 -14.42 8.66
CA ILE A 288 0.69 -14.22 8.39
C ILE A 288 -0.15 -15.24 9.17
N THR A 289 0.24 -16.52 9.13
CA THR A 289 -0.46 -17.59 9.87
C THR A 289 -0.42 -17.35 11.37
N ALA A 290 0.72 -16.95 11.91
CA ALA A 290 0.87 -16.64 13.33
C ALA A 290 0.00 -15.44 13.73
N LEU A 291 0.01 -14.36 12.95
CA LEU A 291 -0.83 -13.18 13.17
C LEU A 291 -2.30 -13.57 13.25
N HIS A 292 -2.77 -14.35 12.28
CA HIS A 292 -4.14 -14.84 12.21
C HIS A 292 -4.54 -15.67 13.44
N ILE A 293 -3.67 -16.61 13.85
CA ILE A 293 -3.89 -17.44 15.05
C ILE A 293 -3.96 -16.57 16.31
N GLN A 294 -3.07 -15.59 16.46
CA GLN A 294 -3.10 -14.70 17.63
C GLN A 294 -4.36 -13.82 17.64
N ALA A 295 -4.77 -13.30 16.49
CA ALA A 295 -6.01 -12.52 16.38
C ALA A 295 -7.22 -13.37 16.78
N GLY A 296 -7.27 -14.64 16.36
CA GLY A 296 -8.31 -15.59 16.76
C GLY A 296 -8.38 -15.78 18.27
N ARG A 297 -7.22 -15.97 18.93
CA ARG A 297 -7.15 -16.09 20.40
C ARG A 297 -7.63 -14.84 21.13
N VAL A 298 -7.33 -13.66 20.59
CA VAL A 298 -7.83 -12.39 21.14
C VAL A 298 -9.35 -12.33 21.01
N LEU A 299 -9.90 -12.71 19.86
CA LEU A 299 -11.35 -12.71 19.63
C LEU A 299 -12.08 -13.71 20.53
N GLU A 300 -11.56 -14.94 20.64
CA GLU A 300 -12.07 -15.95 21.58
C GLU A 300 -12.09 -15.43 23.03
N SER A 301 -11.09 -14.64 23.42
CA SER A 301 -11.04 -14.07 24.76
C SER A 301 -12.13 -13.03 25.03
N LEU A 302 -12.63 -12.35 23.99
CA LEU A 302 -13.73 -11.39 24.07
C LEU A 302 -15.09 -12.09 24.15
N ASP A 303 -15.28 -13.17 23.40
CA ASP A 303 -16.57 -13.87 23.29
C ASP A 303 -16.90 -14.74 24.51
N LEU A 304 -15.91 -15.01 25.37
CA LEU A 304 -16.10 -15.66 26.67
C LEU A 304 -16.82 -14.76 27.70
N TYR A 305 -17.10 -13.50 27.36
CA TYR A 305 -17.82 -12.50 28.17
C TYR A 305 -19.00 -11.88 27.40
#